data_AF-A0A8S2WVV8-F1
#
_entry.id   AF-A0A8S2WVV8-F1
#
_cell.length_a   1.000
_cell.length_b   1.000
_cell.length_c   1.000
_cell.angle_alpha   90.00
_cell.angle_beta   90.00
_cell.angle_gamma   90.00
#
_symmetry.space_group_name_H-M   'P 1'
#
loop_
_entity.id
_entity.type
_entity.pdbx_description
1 polymer ?
#
loop_
_entity_poly.entity_id
_entity_poly.type
_entity_poly.pdbx_seq_one_letter_code
_entity_poly.pdbx_strand_id
1 'polypeptide(L)' 'SLLDALMKCGDVAHAESLFYSSKQKVLSSYGAMMKGYVDNNLPEKAIDLFNEIENPDDVNVTILFNACA' A
#
# COMPACT_ATOMS: atom_id res chain seq x y z
N SER A 1 10.34 5.11 -0.56
CA SER A 1 9.58 6.18 0.13
C SER A 1 9.66 5.96 1.64
N LEU A 2 9.23 6.92 2.46
CA LEU A 2 9.19 6.73 3.92
C LEU A 2 8.25 5.57 4.30
N LEU A 3 7.14 5.39 3.58
CA LEU A 3 6.25 4.23 3.73
C LEU A 3 7.00 2.92 3.52
N ASP A 4 7.77 2.79 2.44
CA ASP A 4 8.54 1.57 2.16
C ASP A 4 9.54 1.26 3.28
N ALA A 5 10.20 2.28 3.83
CA ALA A 5 11.17 2.10 4.91
C ALA A 5 10.48 1.63 6.20
N LEU A 6 9.35 2.25 6.56
CA LEU A 6 8.56 1.86 7.72
C LEU A 6 8.04 0.43 7.60
N MET A 7 7.46 0.07 6.44
CA MET A 7 6.97 -1.30 6.20
C MET A 7 8.10 -2.33 6.21
N LYS A 8 9.28 -2.03 5.65
CA LYS A 8 10.45 -2.94 5.69
C LYS A 8 11.00 -3.15 7.10
N CYS A 9 10.89 -2.15 7.97
CA CYS A 9 11.28 -2.25 9.37
C CYS A 9 10.19 -2.89 10.25
N GLY A 10 9.02 -3.20 9.69
CA GLY A 10 7.87 -3.74 10.41
C GLY A 10 7.10 -2.71 11.24
N ASP A 11 7.39 -1.42 11.06
CA ASP A 11 6.66 -0.34 11.72
C ASP A 11 5.37 0.02 10.94
N VAL A 12 4.47 -0.96 10.89
CA VAL A 12 3.22 -0.88 10.13
C VAL A 12 2.32 0.25 10.65
N ALA A 13 2.30 0.48 11.97
CA ALA A 13 1.43 1.48 12.58
C ALA A 13 1.78 2.91 12.14
N HIS A 14 3.07 3.26 12.11
CA HIS A 14 3.49 4.57 11.61
C HIS A 14 3.29 4.71 10.10
N ALA A 15 3.48 3.62 9.34
CA ALA A 15 3.20 3.62 7.91
C ALA A 15 1.71 3.89 7.63
N GLU A 16 0.81 3.22 8.35
CA GLU A 16 -0.64 3.44 8.29
C GLU A 16 -0.99 4.90 8.64
N SER A 17 -0.46 5.41 9.77
CA SER A 17 -0.72 6.78 10.19
C SER A 17 -0.27 7.80 9.11
N LEU A 18 0.90 7.61 8.51
CA LEU A 18 1.40 8.49 7.46
C LEU A 18 0.55 8.39 6.19
N PHE A 19 0.21 7.16 5.79
CA PHE A 19 -0.59 6.90 4.61
C PHE A 19 -1.99 7.54 4.73
N TYR A 20 -2.70 7.27 5.82
CA TYR A 20 -4.07 7.76 6.01
C TYR A 20 -4.13 9.26 6.26
N SER A 21 -3.13 9.85 6.93
CA SER A 21 -3.04 11.31 7.11
C SER A 21 -2.70 12.08 5.82
N SER A 22 -2.16 11.41 4.80
CA SER A 22 -1.89 12.04 3.52
C SER A 22 -3.18 12.41 2.78
N LYS A 23 -3.30 13.70 2.40
CA LYS A 23 -4.41 14.23 1.58
C LYS A 23 -4.34 13.79 0.13
N GLN A 24 -3.15 13.46 -0.37
CA GLN A 24 -2.95 12.93 -1.72
C GLN A 24 -2.33 11.53 -1.61
N LYS A 25 -3.15 10.52 -1.86
CA LYS A 25 -2.69 9.14 -2.01
C LYS A 25 -2.56 8.87 -3.50
N VAL A 26 -1.35 8.52 -3.93
CA VAL A 26 -1.04 8.16 -5.32
C VAL A 26 -0.90 6.65 -5.43
N LEU A 27 -1.01 6.10 -6.65
CA LEU A 27 -0.93 4.65 -6.90
C LEU A 27 0.28 3.98 -6.25
N SER A 28 1.45 4.62 -6.34
CA SER A 28 2.67 4.10 -5.74
C SER A 28 2.60 3.99 -4.21
N SER A 29 1.83 4.85 -3.54
CA SER A 29 1.62 4.76 -2.08
C SER A 29 0.70 3.61 -1.70
N TYR A 30 -0.34 3.32 -2.48
CA TYR A 30 -1.18 2.12 -2.29
C TYR A 30 -0.36 0.84 -2.51
N GLY A 31 0.44 0.78 -3.58
CA GLY A 31 1.31 -0.36 -3.87
C GLY A 31 2.35 -0.61 -2.77
N ALA A 32 2.97 0.46 -2.25
CA ALA A 32 3.90 0.36 -1.12
C ALA A 32 3.24 -0.21 0.15
N MET A 33 2.02 0.24 0.47
CA MET A 33 1.25 -0.26 1.61
C MET A 33 0.82 -1.71 1.42
N MET A 34 0.26 -2.07 0.26
CA MET A 34 -0.17 -3.45 -0.03
C MET A 34 1.00 -4.43 0.02
N LYS A 35 2.12 -4.11 -0.64
CA LYS A 35 3.33 -4.93 -0.57
C LYS A 35 3.83 -5.05 0.86
N GLY A 36 3.89 -3.93 1.57
CA GLY A 36 4.32 -3.90 2.96
C GLY A 36 3.45 -4.77 3.87
N TYR A 37 2.13 -4.80 3.68
CA TYR A 37 1.25 -5.67 4.45
C TYR A 37 1.53 -7.14 4.19
N VAL A 38 1.73 -7.54 2.93
CA VAL A 38 2.12 -8.91 2.56
C VAL A 38 3.46 -9.28 3.20
N ASP A 39 4.48 -8.43 3.08
CA ASP A 39 5.80 -8.64 3.67
C ASP A 39 5.75 -8.77 5.22
N ASN A 40 4.75 -8.15 5.86
CA ASN A 40 4.53 -8.18 7.31
C ASN A 40 3.51 -9.22 7.77
N ASN A 41 3.16 -10.20 6.92
CA ASN A 41 2.19 -11.26 7.23
C ASN A 41 0.76 -10.75 7.56
N LEU A 42 0.34 -9.66 6.93
CA LEU A 42 -0.99 -9.04 7.08
C LEU A 42 -1.77 -9.03 5.74
N PRO A 43 -1.93 -10.16 5.04
CA PRO A 43 -2.53 -10.17 3.70
C PRO A 43 -3.98 -9.68 3.66
N GLU A 44 -4.76 -9.88 4.72
CA GLU A 44 -6.14 -9.39 4.86
C GLU A 44 -6.18 -7.85 4.71
N LYS A 45 -5.27 -7.13 5.37
CA LYS A 45 -5.17 -5.67 5.25
C LYS A 45 -4.77 -5.21 3.84
N ALA A 46 -3.98 -6.00 3.12
CA ALA A 46 -3.65 -5.70 1.73
C ALA A 46 -4.89 -5.79 0.82
N ILE A 47 -5.75 -6.79 1.07
CA ILE A 47 -7.02 -6.98 0.36
C ILE A 47 -8.01 -5.88 0.72
N ASP A 48 -8.15 -5.55 2.01
CA ASP A 48 -9.02 -4.45 2.46
C ASP A 48 -8.61 -3.14 1.80
N LEU A 49 -7.31 -2.81 1.81
CA LEU A 49 -6.81 -1.61 1.16
C LEU A 49 -7.02 -1.63 -0.37
N PHE A 50 -7.02 -2.81 -1.00
CA PHE A 50 -7.35 -2.94 -2.42
C PHE A 50 -8.83 -2.66 -2.67
N ASN A 51 -9.71 -3.12 -1.78
CA ASN A 51 -11.15 -2.89 -1.88
C ASN A 51 -11.56 -1.44 -1.58
N GLU A 52 -10.74 -0.68 -0.82
CA GLU A 52 -10.94 0.76 -0.60
C GLU A 52 -10.78 1.60 -1.89
N ILE A 53 -10.19 1.03 -2.93
CA ILE A 53 -10.02 1.70 -4.21
C ILE A 53 -11.35 1.61 -4.99
N GLU A 54 -12.23 2.59 -4.79
CA GLU A 54 -13.58 2.66 -5.40
C GLU A 54 -13.58 2.67 -6.94
N ASN A 55 -12.45 2.99 -7.59
CA ASN A 55 -12.35 3.05 -9.06
C ASN A 55 -11.05 2.40 -9.56
N PRO A 56 -11.07 1.10 -9.89
CA PRO A 56 -9.91 0.38 -10.42
C PRO A 56 -9.39 0.92 -11.75
N ASP A 57 -10.18 1.70 -12.50
CA ASP A 57 -9.75 2.28 -13.77
C ASP A 57 -8.72 3.42 -13.60
N ASP A 58 -8.71 4.11 -12.45
CA ASP A 58 -7.63 5.04 -12.07
C ASP A 58 -6.38 4.30 -11.56
N VAL A 59 -6.55 3.04 -11.18
CA VAL A 59 -5.54 2.18 -10.57
C VAL A 59 -5.30 1.00 -11.48
N ASN A 60 -4.50 1.19 -12.53
CA ASN A 60 -4.12 0.10 -13.42
C ASN A 60 -3.51 -1.04 -12.58
N VAL A 61 -4.35 -2.03 -12.24
CA VAL A 61 -4.06 -3.12 -11.29
C VAL A 61 -2.87 -3.94 -11.78
N THR A 62 -2.64 -3.92 -13.09
CA THR A 62 -1.46 -4.46 -13.78
C THR A 62 -0.14 -3.82 -13.33
N ILE A 63 -0.12 -2.52 -12.99
CA ILE A 63 1.08 -1.84 -12.46
C ILE A 63 1.38 -2.32 -11.04
N LEU A 64 0.36 -2.64 -10.24
CA LEU A 64 0.53 -3.16 -8.88
C LEU A 64 1.17 -4.55 -8.89
N PHE A 65 0.81 -5.40 -9.86
CA PHE A 65 1.46 -6.69 -10.08
C PHE A 65 2.87 -6.56 -10.70
N ASN A 66 3.08 -5.61 -11.62
CA ASN A 66 4.39 -5.40 -12.28
C ASN A 66 5.40 -4.60 -11.44
N ALA A 67 4.98 -3.93 -10.37
CA ALA A 67 5.89 -3.28 -9.42
C ALA A 67 6.73 -4.29 -8.61
N CYS A 68 6.44 -5.59 -8.74
CA CYS A 68 7.25 -6.70 -8.23
C CYS A 68 8.19 -7.33 -9.28
N ALA A 69 8.37 -6.73 -10.47
CA ALA A 69 9.33 -7.18 -11.48
C ALA A 69 10.68 -6.43 -11.39
#